data_AF-A0A7X7ZRZ2-F1
#
_entry.id   AF-A0A7X7ZRZ2-F1
#
_cell.length_a   1.000
_cell.length_b   1.000
_cell.length_c   1.000
_cell.angle_alpha   90.00
_cell.angle_beta   90.00
_cell.angle_gamma   90.00
#
_symmetry.space_group_name_H-M   'P 1'
#
loop_
_entity.id
_entity.type
_entity.pdbx_description
1 polymer ?
#
loop_
_entity_poly.entity_id
_entity_poly.type
_entity_poly.pdbx_seq_one_letter_code
_entity_poly.pdbx_strand_id
1 'polypeptide(L)'
;MHKILIRIFSLLFGDFNGVQIFIYPMTLFYWIDTESFLWASTGLLSSQRYFFPLVVFLLAFIFMAFLVMKNHCALYSDVWPHPPAEKRSFNLTVIGLHKLLLIILFAVGMIYLVSAFLNYFYGIALPLRVIYLMLARIVCVLMILGYAIRNSWTRPRREKGLDITRASALVRKDFRERRGRYLLHAVVYALLAFIFSAFYNLIVLNVFYLIFSIVGVSPNLYLAVTSGFPALFYDIMVICVALMLSNLLFSPLVKLGVDLSERLHPLRNQPMEEAPGGEAD
;
A
#
# COMPACT_ATOMS: atom_id res chain seq x y z
N MET A 1 -20.63 -2.84 -18.21
CA MET A 1 -20.12 -1.97 -17.13
C MET A 1 -19.49 -2.73 -15.96
N HIS A 2 -20.15 -3.73 -15.37
CA HIS A 2 -19.66 -4.44 -14.17
C HIS A 2 -18.21 -4.96 -14.29
N LYS A 3 -17.85 -5.62 -15.39
CA LYS A 3 -16.48 -6.12 -15.64
C LYS A 3 -15.41 -5.03 -15.77
N ILE A 4 -15.76 -3.87 -16.35
CA ILE A 4 -14.84 -2.73 -16.49
C ILE A 4 -14.59 -2.11 -15.12
N LEU A 5 -15.66 -1.94 -14.33
CA LEU A 5 -15.58 -1.44 -12.97
C LEU A 5 -14.68 -2.35 -12.12
N ILE A 6 -14.89 -3.66 -12.16
CA ILE A 6 -14.05 -4.66 -11.47
C ILE A 6 -12.58 -4.54 -11.87
N ARG A 7 -12.28 -4.37 -13.17
CA ARG A 7 -10.90 -4.18 -13.63
C ARG A 7 -10.27 -2.89 -13.13
N ILE A 8 -11.00 -1.78 -13.15
CA ILE A 8 -10.50 -0.50 -12.62
C ILE A 8 -10.24 -0.62 -11.11
N PHE A 9 -11.16 -1.27 -10.39
CA PHE A 9 -11.01 -1.55 -8.98
C PHE A 9 -9.83 -2.49 -8.67
N SER A 10 -9.59 -3.52 -9.49
CA SER A 10 -8.41 -4.38 -9.32
C SER A 10 -7.11 -3.65 -9.66
N LEU A 11 -7.13 -2.70 -10.59
CA LEU A 11 -5.98 -1.83 -10.86
C LEU A 11 -5.73 -0.87 -9.69
N LEU A 12 -6.76 -0.24 -9.12
CA LEU A 12 -6.61 0.73 -8.04
C LEU A 12 -6.25 0.11 -6.67
N PHE A 13 -6.78 -1.08 -6.39
CA PHE A 13 -6.71 -1.69 -5.05
C PHE A 13 -6.10 -3.10 -5.04
N GLY A 14 -5.72 -3.67 -6.19
CA GLY A 14 -5.17 -5.02 -6.28
C GLY A 14 -3.76 -5.17 -5.70
N ASP A 15 -3.45 -6.40 -5.28
CA ASP A 15 -2.14 -6.85 -4.79
C ASP A 15 -1.43 -5.81 -3.89
N PHE A 16 -0.18 -5.50 -4.22
CA PHE A 16 0.72 -4.61 -3.46
C PHE A 16 0.75 -3.20 -4.01
N ASN A 17 -0.30 -2.83 -4.73
CA ASN A 17 -0.44 -1.46 -5.17
C ASN A 17 -0.49 -0.52 -3.95
N GLY A 18 0.30 0.55 -4.00
CA GLY A 18 0.55 1.46 -2.87
C GLY A 18 1.93 1.31 -2.19
N VAL A 19 2.68 0.24 -2.46
CA VAL A 19 4.07 0.07 -1.94
C VAL A 19 4.97 1.24 -2.32
N GLN A 20 4.81 1.79 -3.52
CA GLN A 20 5.61 2.89 -4.05
C GLN A 20 5.54 4.13 -3.17
N ILE A 21 4.42 4.40 -2.49
CA ILE A 21 4.27 5.56 -1.60
C ILE A 21 5.12 5.40 -0.34
N PHE A 22 5.32 4.18 0.14
CA PHE A 22 6.21 3.92 1.28
C PHE A 22 7.68 3.91 0.85
N ILE A 23 7.98 3.42 -0.36
CA ILE A 23 9.35 3.38 -0.90
C ILE A 23 9.80 4.74 -1.43
N TYR A 24 8.92 5.59 -1.95
CA TYR A 24 9.20 6.95 -2.41
C TYR A 24 8.00 7.85 -2.11
N PRO A 25 7.84 8.37 -0.87
CA PRO A 25 6.68 9.18 -0.50
C PRO A 25 6.51 10.46 -1.34
N MET A 26 7.61 10.98 -1.90
CA MET A 26 7.59 12.11 -2.84
C MET A 26 6.72 11.84 -4.08
N THR A 27 6.51 10.57 -4.46
CA THR A 27 5.66 10.25 -5.61
C THR A 27 4.21 10.67 -5.42
N LEU A 28 3.75 10.76 -4.17
CA LEU A 28 2.42 11.27 -3.86
C LEU A 28 2.37 12.79 -4.03
N PHE A 29 3.40 13.49 -3.57
CA PHE A 29 3.49 14.94 -3.61
C PHE A 29 3.65 15.49 -5.03
N TYR A 30 4.06 14.69 -6.02
CA TYR A 30 4.05 15.14 -7.42
C TYR A 30 2.65 15.37 -7.98
N TRP A 31 1.61 14.75 -7.40
CA TRP A 31 0.24 14.98 -7.83
C TRP A 31 -0.39 16.21 -7.20
N ILE A 32 0.25 16.79 -6.18
CA ILE A 32 -0.31 17.90 -5.40
C ILE A 32 0.62 19.11 -5.56
N ASP A 33 0.04 20.26 -5.86
CA ASP A 33 0.83 21.48 -5.94
C ASP A 33 1.47 21.82 -4.58
N THR A 34 2.80 21.96 -4.55
CA THR A 34 3.57 22.09 -3.31
C THR A 34 3.25 23.39 -2.57
N GLU A 35 3.03 24.48 -3.31
CA GLU A 35 2.65 25.75 -2.71
C GLU A 35 1.26 25.65 -2.09
N SER A 36 0.29 25.11 -2.84
CA SER A 36 -1.07 24.90 -2.33
C SER A 36 -1.09 24.02 -1.06
N PHE A 37 -0.26 22.96 -1.03
CA PHE A 37 -0.11 22.09 0.14
C PHE A 37 0.48 22.82 1.33
N LEU A 38 1.51 23.65 1.10
CA LEU A 38 2.13 24.44 2.16
C LEU A 38 1.14 25.46 2.74
N TRP A 39 0.38 26.14 1.89
CA TRP A 39 -0.65 27.09 2.31
C TRP A 39 -1.78 26.41 3.08
N ALA A 40 -2.31 25.29 2.58
CA ALA A 40 -3.36 24.53 3.26
C ALA A 40 -2.89 23.97 4.61
N SER A 41 -1.68 23.41 4.67
CA SER A 41 -1.08 22.88 5.90
C SER A 41 -0.82 23.98 6.93
N THR A 42 -0.29 25.12 6.49
CA THR A 42 -0.04 26.28 7.36
C THR A 42 -1.34 26.85 7.88
N GLY A 43 -2.36 26.99 7.02
CA GLY A 43 -3.70 27.46 7.41
C GLY A 43 -4.36 26.54 8.44
N LEU A 44 -4.29 25.23 8.23
CA LEU A 44 -4.80 24.22 9.16
C LEU A 44 -4.11 24.28 10.53
N LEU A 45 -2.78 24.42 10.56
CA LEU A 45 -2.00 24.41 11.80
C LEU A 45 -1.99 25.75 12.55
N SER A 46 -2.34 26.85 11.89
CA SER A 46 -2.38 28.20 12.48
C SER A 46 -3.83 28.67 12.70
N SER A 47 -4.45 29.22 11.67
CA SER A 47 -5.75 29.92 11.72
C SER A 47 -6.94 28.98 11.93
N GLN A 48 -6.80 27.70 11.57
CA GLN A 48 -7.89 26.71 11.54
C GLN A 48 -7.62 25.47 12.39
N ARG A 49 -6.83 25.60 13.46
CA ARG A 49 -6.41 24.49 14.36
C ARG A 49 -7.55 23.60 14.88
N TYR A 50 -8.76 24.15 15.04
CA TYR A 50 -9.95 23.42 15.48
C TYR A 50 -10.45 22.38 14.46
N PHE A 51 -10.09 22.52 13.18
CA PHE A 51 -10.39 21.55 12.14
C PHE A 51 -9.40 20.38 12.10
N PHE A 52 -8.27 20.47 12.79
CA PHE A 52 -7.24 19.43 12.78
C PHE A 52 -7.77 18.04 13.22
N PRO A 53 -8.55 17.91 14.31
CA PRO A 53 -9.15 16.62 14.68
C PRO A 53 -10.09 16.08 13.60
N LEU A 54 -10.83 16.96 12.91
CA LEU A 54 -11.73 16.57 11.82
C LEU A 54 -10.93 16.06 10.61
N VAL A 55 -9.81 16.69 10.26
CA VAL A 55 -8.90 16.20 9.20
C VAL A 55 -8.40 14.81 9.53
N VAL A 56 -7.91 14.59 10.76
CA VAL A 56 -7.44 13.27 11.21
C VAL A 56 -8.57 12.24 11.11
N PHE A 57 -9.78 12.61 11.54
CA PHE A 57 -10.95 11.74 11.44
C PHE A 57 -11.30 11.39 9.99
N LEU A 58 -11.34 12.39 9.09
CA LEU A 58 -11.67 12.18 7.67
C LEU A 58 -10.62 11.31 6.97
N LEU A 59 -9.33 11.52 7.25
CA LEU A 59 -8.25 10.68 6.73
C LEU A 59 -8.37 9.23 7.25
N ALA A 60 -8.70 9.05 8.54
CA ALA A 60 -8.94 7.73 9.10
C ALA A 60 -10.18 7.06 8.49
N PHE A 61 -11.25 7.82 8.24
CA PHE A 61 -12.45 7.32 7.58
C PHE A 61 -12.16 6.86 6.15
N ILE A 62 -11.42 7.67 5.37
CA ILE A 62 -10.98 7.31 4.03
C ILE A 62 -10.09 6.08 4.05
N PHE A 63 -9.17 5.98 5.02
CA PHE A 63 -8.35 4.80 5.18
C PHE A 63 -9.21 3.56 5.43
N MET A 64 -10.20 3.63 6.32
CA MET A 64 -11.13 2.53 6.57
C MET A 64 -11.97 2.18 5.32
N ALA A 65 -12.48 3.18 4.59
CA ALA A 65 -13.18 2.98 3.33
C ALA A 65 -12.28 2.31 2.28
N PHE A 66 -11.02 2.73 2.18
CA PHE A 66 -10.00 2.11 1.34
C PHE A 66 -9.79 0.63 1.71
N LEU A 67 -9.74 0.28 3.00
CA LEU A 67 -9.61 -1.11 3.43
C LEU A 67 -10.83 -1.95 3.05
N VAL A 68 -12.03 -1.43 3.28
CA VAL A 68 -13.27 -2.11 2.93
C VAL A 68 -13.34 -2.35 1.41
N MET A 69 -13.02 -1.32 0.62
CA MET A 69 -12.99 -1.41 -0.84
C MET A 69 -11.90 -2.37 -1.32
N LYS A 70 -10.67 -2.27 -0.81
CA LYS A 70 -9.57 -3.17 -1.15
C LYS A 70 -9.93 -4.62 -0.84
N ASN A 71 -10.56 -4.86 0.30
CA ASN A 71 -11.01 -6.17 0.70
C ASN A 71 -12.12 -6.70 -0.21
N HIS A 72 -13.08 -5.86 -0.56
CA HIS A 72 -14.14 -6.22 -1.48
C HIS A 72 -13.61 -6.51 -2.90
N CYS A 73 -12.69 -5.70 -3.42
CA CYS A 73 -12.19 -5.80 -4.78
C CYS A 73 -11.28 -7.02 -5.00
N ALA A 74 -10.47 -7.38 -4.01
CA ALA A 74 -9.64 -8.58 -4.09
C ALA A 74 -10.46 -9.89 -4.10
N LEU A 75 -11.72 -9.84 -3.65
CA LEU A 75 -12.68 -10.96 -3.72
C LEU A 75 -13.40 -11.06 -5.07
N TYR A 76 -13.27 -10.07 -5.95
CA TYR A 76 -13.77 -10.08 -7.33
C TYR A 76 -12.62 -10.37 -8.30
N SER A 77 -11.82 -11.40 -8.03
CA SER A 77 -10.87 -11.92 -9.02
C SER A 77 -11.62 -12.77 -10.06
N ASP A 78 -11.02 -12.99 -11.23
CA ASP A 78 -11.67 -13.64 -12.40
C ASP A 78 -12.16 -15.09 -12.14
N VAL A 79 -11.92 -15.66 -10.95
CA VAL A 79 -12.39 -17.00 -10.53
C VAL A 79 -13.55 -16.85 -9.55
N TRP A 80 -14.78 -16.83 -10.08
CA TRP A 80 -15.99 -16.91 -9.28
C TRP A 80 -16.64 -18.29 -9.43
N PRO A 81 -17.10 -18.94 -8.34
CA PRO A 81 -17.11 -18.49 -6.94
C PRO A 81 -15.83 -18.85 -6.17
N HIS A 82 -15.38 -17.94 -5.30
CA HIS A 82 -14.29 -18.21 -4.34
C HIS A 82 -14.78 -19.09 -3.17
N PRO A 83 -14.00 -20.08 -2.72
CA PRO A 83 -14.29 -20.82 -1.51
C PRO A 83 -14.41 -19.88 -0.28
N PRO A 84 -15.40 -20.06 0.61
CA PRO A 84 -15.61 -19.19 1.78
C PRO A 84 -14.41 -19.16 2.75
N ALA A 85 -13.61 -20.23 2.79
CA ALA A 85 -12.36 -20.28 3.53
C ALA A 85 -11.32 -19.28 3.00
N GLU A 86 -11.21 -19.13 1.68
CA GLU A 86 -10.29 -18.20 1.02
C GLU A 86 -10.65 -16.74 1.36
N LYS A 87 -11.94 -16.41 1.32
CA LYS A 87 -12.49 -15.10 1.70
C LYS A 87 -12.20 -14.73 3.16
N ARG A 88 -12.40 -15.67 4.09
CA ARG A 88 -12.12 -15.44 5.53
C ARG A 88 -10.63 -15.24 5.79
N SER A 89 -9.77 -16.03 5.14
CA SER A 89 -8.32 -15.96 5.25
C SER A 89 -7.74 -14.64 4.72
N PHE A 90 -8.24 -14.20 3.56
CA PHE A 90 -7.81 -12.96 2.91
C PHE A 90 -8.16 -11.74 3.79
N ASN A 91 -9.40 -11.69 4.27
CA ASN A 91 -9.87 -10.64 5.19
C ASN A 91 -8.95 -10.51 6.41
N LEU A 92 -8.64 -11.63 7.08
CA LEU A 92 -7.79 -11.62 8.28
C LEU A 92 -6.36 -11.15 7.99
N THR A 93 -5.82 -11.50 6.83
CA THR A 93 -4.45 -11.14 6.44
C THR A 93 -4.33 -9.66 6.07
N VAL A 94 -5.26 -9.15 5.25
CA VAL A 94 -5.25 -7.76 4.80
C VAL A 94 -5.61 -6.80 5.94
N ILE A 95 -6.65 -7.12 6.71
CA ILE A 95 -7.04 -6.29 7.87
C ILE A 95 -5.93 -6.30 8.91
N GLY A 96 -5.29 -7.45 9.16
CA GLY A 96 -4.16 -7.57 10.08
C GLY A 96 -2.98 -6.69 9.69
N LEU A 97 -2.57 -6.73 8.41
CA LEU A 97 -1.47 -5.89 7.89
C LEU A 97 -1.76 -4.40 8.11
N HIS A 98 -2.94 -3.93 7.71
CA HIS A 98 -3.27 -2.51 7.76
C HIS A 98 -3.54 -2.02 9.18
N LYS A 99 -4.09 -2.86 10.06
CA LYS A 99 -4.18 -2.57 11.50
C LYS A 99 -2.79 -2.37 12.10
N LEU A 100 -1.85 -3.25 11.79
CA LEU A 100 -0.47 -3.15 12.29
C LEU A 100 0.23 -1.89 11.74
N LEU A 101 0.05 -1.58 10.45
CA LEU A 101 0.55 -0.35 9.84
C LEU A 101 0.01 0.90 10.56
N LEU A 102 -1.29 0.94 10.84
CA LEU A 102 -1.92 2.06 11.54
C LEU A 102 -1.36 2.20 12.98
N ILE A 103 -1.18 1.10 13.70
CA ILE A 103 -0.58 1.11 15.05
C ILE A 103 0.85 1.67 15.01
N ILE A 104 1.66 1.24 14.04
CA ILE A 104 3.04 1.72 13.87
C ILE A 104 3.05 3.22 13.55
N LEU A 105 2.20 3.67 12.62
CA LEU A 105 2.09 5.08 12.27
C LEU A 105 1.65 5.94 13.46
N PHE A 106 0.69 5.45 14.26
CA PHE A 106 0.26 6.14 15.47
C PHE A 106 1.37 6.20 16.52
N ALA A 107 2.10 5.09 16.74
CA ALA A 107 3.22 5.05 17.67
C ALA A 107 4.34 6.04 17.26
N VAL A 108 4.68 6.09 15.96
CA VAL A 108 5.66 7.04 15.41
C VAL A 108 5.17 8.49 15.58
N GLY A 109 3.89 8.74 15.31
CA GLY A 109 3.28 10.06 15.51
C GLY A 109 3.33 10.51 16.97
N MET A 110 3.04 9.61 17.92
CA MET A 110 3.12 9.90 19.35
C MET A 110 4.56 10.17 19.81
N ILE A 111 5.54 9.38 19.35
CA ILE A 111 6.96 9.62 19.66
C ILE A 111 7.40 10.99 19.12
N TYR A 112 6.98 11.35 17.90
CA TYR A 112 7.26 12.67 17.33
C TYR A 112 6.61 13.79 18.15
N LEU A 113 5.36 13.62 18.58
CA LEU A 113 4.66 14.61 19.41
C LEU A 113 5.38 14.83 20.75
N VAL A 114 5.77 13.75 21.43
CA VAL A 114 6.54 13.83 22.68
C VAL A 114 7.89 14.49 22.44
N SER A 115 8.58 14.18 21.33
CA SER A 115 9.81 14.85 20.95
C SER A 115 9.63 16.36 20.75
N ALA A 116 8.58 16.76 20.06
CA ALA A 116 8.28 18.17 19.80
C ALA A 116 7.96 18.91 21.09
N PHE A 117 7.21 18.28 21.99
CA PHE A 117 6.92 18.78 23.33
C PHE A 117 8.20 18.96 24.17
N LEU A 118 9.05 17.95 24.22
CA LEU A 118 10.33 18.00 24.95
C LEU A 118 11.25 19.09 24.41
N ASN A 119 11.31 19.26 23.09
CA ASN A 119 12.11 20.31 22.49
C ASN A 119 11.53 21.71 22.79
N TYR A 120 10.21 21.88 22.69
CA TYR A 120 9.55 23.18 22.91
C TYR A 120 9.61 23.63 24.37
N PHE A 121 9.31 22.74 25.33
CA PHE A 121 9.22 23.12 26.75
C PHE A 121 10.54 22.95 27.52
N TYR A 122 11.41 22.03 27.11
CA TYR A 122 12.62 21.68 27.85
C TYR A 122 13.91 21.89 27.05
N GLY A 123 13.85 22.35 25.80
CA GLY A 123 15.02 22.53 24.94
C GLY A 123 15.75 21.22 24.60
N ILE A 124 15.13 20.06 24.86
CA ILE A 124 15.75 18.76 24.61
C ILE A 124 15.62 18.44 23.11
N ALA A 125 16.68 18.73 22.37
CA ALA A 125 16.79 18.43 20.95
C ALA A 125 17.22 16.96 20.74
N LEU A 126 16.24 16.06 20.65
CA LEU A 126 16.50 14.70 20.21
C LEU A 126 16.64 14.68 18.66
N PRO A 127 17.63 13.97 18.08
CA PRO A 127 17.80 13.82 16.63
C PRO A 127 16.76 12.87 16.01
N LEU A 128 15.50 13.01 16.44
CA LEU A 128 14.38 12.12 16.12
C LEU A 128 13.86 12.31 14.70
N ARG A 129 14.04 13.50 14.10
CA ARG A 129 13.41 13.84 12.82
C ARG A 129 13.83 12.93 11.67
N VAL A 130 15.09 12.50 11.60
CA VAL A 130 15.58 11.73 10.44
C VAL A 130 15.61 10.23 10.74
N ILE A 131 16.17 9.84 11.89
CA ILE A 131 16.40 8.42 12.21
C ILE A 131 15.07 7.68 12.41
N TYR A 132 14.10 8.27 13.11
CA TYR A 132 12.83 7.59 13.38
C TYR A 132 11.91 7.56 12.16
N LEU A 133 11.88 8.62 11.36
CA LEU A 133 11.10 8.61 10.11
C LEU A 133 11.67 7.58 9.12
N MET A 134 13.01 7.50 9.00
CA MET A 134 13.65 6.48 8.18
C MET A 134 13.39 5.06 8.72
N LEU A 135 13.52 4.85 10.02
CA LEU A 135 13.26 3.54 10.65
C LEU A 135 11.79 3.12 10.47
N ALA A 136 10.84 4.02 10.74
CA ALA A 136 9.42 3.79 10.53
C ALA A 136 9.11 3.39 9.08
N ARG A 137 9.72 4.10 8.12
CA ARG A 137 9.61 3.79 6.70
C ARG A 137 10.17 2.41 6.38
N ILE A 138 11.36 2.05 6.87
CA ILE A 138 11.96 0.73 6.67
C ILE A 138 11.04 -0.35 7.24
N VAL A 139 10.53 -0.18 8.45
CA VAL A 139 9.61 -1.14 9.10
C VAL A 139 8.33 -1.31 8.27
N CYS A 140 7.71 -0.21 7.82
CA CYS A 140 6.51 -0.28 6.98
C CYS A 140 6.78 -1.00 5.65
N VAL A 141 7.89 -0.68 4.97
CA VAL A 141 8.27 -1.33 3.70
C VAL A 141 8.53 -2.81 3.90
N LEU A 142 9.32 -3.19 4.91
CA LEU A 142 9.60 -4.59 5.23
C LEU A 142 8.33 -5.36 5.58
N MET A 143 7.41 -4.75 6.32
CA MET A 143 6.16 -5.36 6.68
C MET A 143 5.27 -5.60 5.46
N ILE A 144 5.11 -4.61 4.58
CA ILE A 144 4.31 -4.77 3.36
C ILE A 144 4.94 -5.82 2.44
N LEU A 145 6.25 -5.76 2.21
CA LEU A 145 6.98 -6.76 1.40
C LEU A 145 6.91 -8.17 2.02
N GLY A 146 7.03 -8.28 3.34
CA GLY A 146 6.94 -9.56 4.05
C GLY A 146 5.56 -10.19 3.91
N TYR A 147 4.50 -9.39 4.06
CA TYR A 147 3.14 -9.84 3.78
C TYR A 147 2.95 -10.18 2.30
N ALA A 148 3.61 -9.46 1.40
CA ALA A 148 3.51 -9.68 -0.03
C ALA A 148 4.08 -11.01 -0.47
N ILE A 149 5.31 -11.26 -0.05
CA ILE A 149 6.03 -12.50 -0.31
C ILE A 149 5.26 -13.68 0.31
N ARG A 150 4.77 -13.53 1.55
CA ARG A 150 3.94 -14.56 2.20
C ARG A 150 2.65 -14.85 1.43
N ASN A 151 1.96 -13.81 0.96
CA ASN A 151 0.75 -13.96 0.17
C ASN A 151 1.05 -14.66 -1.16
N SER A 152 2.13 -14.29 -1.84
CA SER A 152 2.61 -14.94 -3.06
C SER A 152 2.89 -16.44 -2.83
N TRP A 153 3.62 -16.79 -1.77
CA TRP A 153 3.94 -18.21 -1.47
C TRP A 153 2.72 -19.06 -1.13
N THR A 154 1.71 -18.48 -0.49
CA THR A 154 0.50 -19.21 -0.07
C THR A 154 -0.57 -19.26 -1.16
N ARG A 155 -0.54 -18.33 -2.13
CA ARG A 155 -1.54 -18.21 -3.21
C ARG A 155 -1.80 -19.53 -3.96
N PRO A 156 -0.79 -20.28 -4.47
CA PRO A 156 -1.06 -21.50 -5.25
C PRO A 156 -1.75 -22.62 -4.45
N ARG A 157 -1.59 -22.63 -3.13
CA ARG A 157 -2.24 -23.61 -2.24
C ARG A 157 -3.67 -23.16 -1.90
N ARG A 158 -3.90 -21.85 -1.75
CA ARG A 158 -5.23 -21.27 -1.47
C ARG A 158 -6.17 -21.33 -2.66
N GLU A 159 -5.65 -21.16 -3.88
CA GLU A 159 -6.43 -21.33 -5.12
C GLU A 159 -6.95 -22.77 -5.27
N LYS A 160 -6.36 -23.75 -4.54
CA LYS A 160 -6.85 -25.13 -4.43
C LYS A 160 -7.83 -25.36 -3.27
N GLY A 161 -8.29 -24.31 -2.60
CA GLY A 161 -9.25 -24.38 -1.50
C GLY A 161 -8.67 -24.61 -0.09
N LEU A 162 -7.33 -24.63 0.07
CA LEU A 162 -6.71 -24.79 1.39
C LEU A 162 -6.83 -23.50 2.23
N ASP A 163 -7.18 -23.65 3.51
CA ASP A 163 -7.17 -22.54 4.48
C ASP A 163 -5.75 -21.98 4.71
N ILE A 164 -5.65 -20.70 5.10
CA ILE A 164 -4.37 -19.99 5.30
C ILE A 164 -3.46 -20.65 6.32
N THR A 165 -4.04 -21.23 7.37
CA THR A 165 -3.28 -21.88 8.44
C THR A 165 -2.55 -23.11 7.88
N ARG A 166 -3.28 -23.97 7.16
CA ARG A 166 -2.77 -25.16 6.47
C ARG A 166 -1.81 -24.79 5.34
N ALA A 167 -2.16 -23.83 4.49
CA ALA A 167 -1.29 -23.34 3.42
C ALA A 167 0.02 -22.78 3.98
N SER A 168 -0.02 -22.01 5.07
CA SER A 168 1.18 -21.47 5.73
C SER A 168 2.03 -22.56 6.39
N ALA A 169 1.43 -23.65 6.87
CA ALA A 169 2.14 -24.78 7.45
C ALA A 169 2.90 -25.58 6.37
N LEU A 170 2.24 -25.85 5.24
CA LEU A 170 2.85 -26.51 4.08
C LEU A 170 4.00 -25.68 3.50
N VAL A 171 3.79 -24.38 3.30
CA VAL A 171 4.86 -23.47 2.84
C VAL A 171 6.04 -23.46 3.83
N ARG A 172 5.80 -23.52 5.14
CA ARG A 172 6.88 -23.60 6.15
C ARG A 172 7.64 -24.94 6.10
N LYS A 173 6.98 -26.03 5.74
CA LYS A 173 7.65 -27.32 5.49
C LYS A 173 8.49 -27.23 4.21
N ASP A 174 7.88 -26.80 3.11
CA ASP A 174 8.54 -26.62 1.81
C ASP A 174 9.74 -25.65 1.89
N PHE A 175 9.64 -24.59 2.70
CA PHE A 175 10.72 -23.63 2.93
C PHE A 175 11.93 -24.27 3.60
N ARG A 176 11.73 -25.19 4.55
CA ARG A 176 12.83 -25.89 5.23
C ARG A 176 13.60 -26.79 4.27
N GLU A 177 12.87 -27.46 3.38
CA GLU A 177 13.45 -28.36 2.38
C GLU A 177 14.12 -27.61 1.22
N ARG A 178 13.62 -26.41 0.87
CA ARG A 178 14.02 -25.68 -0.35
C ARG A 178 14.35 -24.21 -0.09
N ARG A 179 15.03 -23.95 1.03
CA ARG A 179 15.34 -22.59 1.53
C ARG A 179 15.92 -21.66 0.47
N GLY A 180 16.88 -22.13 -0.32
CA GLY A 180 17.54 -21.33 -1.35
C GLY A 180 16.58 -20.79 -2.41
N ARG A 181 15.63 -21.61 -2.89
CA ARG A 181 14.65 -21.18 -3.92
C ARG A 181 13.65 -20.17 -3.36
N TYR A 182 13.20 -20.36 -2.13
CA TYR A 182 12.31 -19.40 -1.47
C TYR A 182 13.02 -18.07 -1.18
N LEU A 183 14.27 -18.11 -0.71
CA LEU A 183 15.06 -16.90 -0.49
C LEU A 183 15.35 -16.16 -1.79
N LEU A 184 15.72 -16.88 -2.87
CA LEU A 184 15.92 -16.28 -4.18
C LEU A 184 14.65 -15.57 -4.67
N HIS A 185 13.50 -16.24 -4.58
CA HIS A 185 12.22 -15.63 -4.92
C HIS A 185 11.94 -14.38 -4.08
N ALA A 186 12.13 -14.43 -2.76
CA ALA A 186 11.93 -13.28 -1.87
C ALA A 186 12.83 -12.09 -2.24
N VAL A 187 14.12 -12.35 -2.52
CA VAL A 187 15.09 -11.32 -2.90
C VAL A 187 14.72 -10.71 -4.24
N VAL A 188 14.40 -11.53 -5.25
CA VAL A 188 14.01 -11.02 -6.57
C VAL A 188 12.70 -10.24 -6.51
N TYR A 189 11.73 -10.72 -5.72
CA TYR A 189 10.47 -10.02 -5.50
C TYR A 189 10.69 -8.64 -4.88
N ALA A 190 11.49 -8.56 -3.81
CA ALA A 190 11.82 -7.30 -3.17
C ALA A 190 12.57 -6.37 -4.14
N LEU A 191 13.56 -6.89 -4.86
CA LEU A 191 14.37 -6.13 -5.81
C LEU A 191 13.52 -5.57 -6.96
N LEU A 192 12.58 -6.35 -7.51
CA LEU A 192 11.61 -5.87 -8.50
C LEU A 192 10.72 -4.77 -7.93
N ALA A 193 10.23 -4.91 -6.69
CA ALA A 193 9.43 -3.88 -6.04
C ALA A 193 10.22 -2.55 -5.89
N PHE A 194 11.50 -2.62 -5.53
CA PHE A 194 12.37 -1.43 -5.46
C PHE A 194 12.64 -0.83 -6.84
N ILE A 195 13.04 -1.64 -7.82
CA ILE A 195 13.32 -1.17 -9.19
C ILE A 195 12.09 -0.52 -9.81
N PHE A 196 10.91 -1.14 -9.69
CA PHE A 196 9.69 -0.59 -10.25
C PHE A 196 9.19 0.64 -9.52
N SER A 197 9.39 0.73 -8.21
CA SER A 197 9.12 1.98 -7.48
C SER A 197 10.06 3.12 -7.93
N ALA A 198 11.34 2.82 -8.15
CA ALA A 198 12.30 3.80 -8.66
C ALA A 198 11.99 4.21 -10.11
N PHE A 199 11.63 3.25 -10.96
CA PHE A 199 11.23 3.50 -12.34
C PHE A 199 9.94 4.33 -12.41
N TYR A 200 8.96 4.03 -11.56
CA TYR A 200 7.75 4.84 -11.40
C TYR A 200 8.08 6.29 -11.01
N ASN A 201 8.97 6.49 -10.03
CA ASN A 201 9.42 7.82 -9.64
C ASN A 201 10.05 8.58 -10.82
N LEU A 202 10.86 7.90 -11.64
CA LEU A 202 11.47 8.47 -12.84
C LEU A 202 10.42 8.83 -13.91
N ILE A 203 9.43 7.95 -14.15
CA ILE A 203 8.33 8.22 -15.09
C ILE A 203 7.53 9.44 -14.66
N VAL A 204 7.15 9.53 -13.38
CA VAL A 204 6.38 10.66 -12.86
C VAL A 204 7.17 11.96 -13.01
N LEU A 205 8.45 11.96 -12.65
CA LEU A 205 9.31 13.14 -12.74
C LEU A 205 9.57 13.60 -14.17
N ASN A 206 9.96 12.68 -15.07
CA ASN A 206 10.55 13.06 -16.34
C ASN A 206 9.59 12.92 -17.53
N VAL A 207 8.67 11.95 -17.48
CA VAL A 207 7.80 11.64 -18.61
C VAL A 207 6.48 12.38 -18.48
N PHE A 208 5.84 12.32 -17.32
CA PHE A 208 4.55 12.98 -17.12
C PHE A 208 4.68 14.50 -17.20
N TYR A 209 5.60 15.13 -16.46
CA TYR A 209 5.80 16.58 -16.55
C TYR A 209 6.13 17.04 -17.98
N LEU A 210 6.92 16.27 -18.73
CA LEU A 210 7.22 16.58 -20.13
C LEU A 210 5.95 16.53 -20.99
N ILE A 211 5.16 15.46 -20.92
CA ILE A 211 3.92 15.31 -21.70
C ILE A 211 2.94 16.44 -21.36
N PHE A 212 2.73 16.72 -20.08
CA PHE A 212 1.84 17.76 -19.62
C PHE A 212 2.32 19.17 -20.02
N SER A 213 3.63 19.41 -20.04
CA SER A 213 4.21 20.67 -20.54
C SER A 213 3.95 20.87 -22.04
N ILE A 214 3.99 19.80 -22.84
CA ILE A 214 3.70 19.85 -24.28
C ILE A 214 2.21 20.18 -24.52
N VAL A 215 1.33 19.62 -23.69
CA VAL A 215 -0.13 19.85 -23.76
C VAL A 215 -0.53 21.21 -23.16
N GLY A 216 0.37 21.88 -22.44
CA GLY A 216 0.10 23.18 -21.82
C GLY A 216 -0.80 23.10 -20.58
N VAL A 217 -0.89 21.92 -19.94
CA VAL A 217 -1.74 21.68 -18.76
C VAL A 217 -0.86 21.22 -17.60
N SER A 218 -1.06 21.76 -16.40
CA SER A 218 -0.36 21.28 -15.19
C SER A 218 -0.99 19.97 -14.69
N PRO A 219 -0.22 18.93 -14.35
CA PRO A 219 -0.75 17.71 -13.75
C PRO A 219 -1.10 17.89 -12.26
N ASN A 220 -0.68 19.00 -11.65
CA ASN A 220 -0.80 19.22 -10.22
C ASN A 220 -2.25 19.48 -9.83
N LEU A 221 -2.72 18.76 -8.82
CA LEU A 221 -3.97 19.03 -8.14
C LEU A 221 -3.75 20.13 -7.10
N TYR A 222 -4.58 21.15 -7.14
CA TYR A 222 -4.49 22.28 -6.22
C TYR A 222 -5.37 22.04 -5.01
N LEU A 223 -4.82 22.27 -3.82
CA LEU A 223 -5.59 22.31 -2.58
C LEU A 223 -6.24 23.68 -2.42
N ALA A 224 -7.46 23.70 -1.89
CA ALA A 224 -8.11 24.92 -1.48
C ALA A 224 -7.38 25.47 -0.25
N VAL A 225 -7.09 26.77 -0.26
CA VAL A 225 -6.63 27.44 0.97
C VAL A 225 -7.77 27.35 1.97
N THR A 226 -7.53 26.63 3.08
CA THR A 226 -8.55 26.26 4.08
C THR A 226 -9.41 27.46 4.48
N SER A 227 -10.67 27.47 4.01
CA SER A 227 -11.64 28.56 4.20
C SER A 227 -13.00 28.03 4.69
N GLY A 228 -12.97 26.95 5.49
CA GLY A 228 -14.16 26.36 6.13
C GLY A 228 -14.38 24.90 5.75
N PHE A 229 -15.50 24.33 6.22
CA PHE A 229 -15.84 22.90 6.03
C PHE A 229 -15.81 22.42 4.57
N PRO A 230 -16.37 23.15 3.58
CA PRO A 230 -16.36 22.67 2.19
C PRO A 230 -14.95 22.59 1.59
N ALA A 231 -14.09 23.57 1.89
CA ALA A 231 -12.69 23.58 1.46
C ALA A 231 -11.93 22.39 2.07
N LEU A 232 -12.14 22.11 3.36
CA LEU A 232 -11.54 20.96 4.03
C LEU A 232 -11.93 19.63 3.35
N PHE A 233 -13.21 19.46 3.03
CA PHE A 233 -13.69 18.24 2.38
C PHE A 233 -13.12 18.10 0.96
N TYR A 234 -13.03 19.22 0.23
CA TYR A 234 -12.38 19.27 -1.08
C TYR A 234 -10.91 18.83 -1.00
N ASP A 235 -10.14 19.38 -0.06
CA ASP A 235 -8.72 19.05 0.12
C ASP A 235 -8.51 17.56 0.39
N ILE A 236 -9.34 17.02 1.27
CA ILE A 236 -9.35 15.60 1.60
C ILE A 236 -9.67 14.74 0.35
N MET A 237 -10.63 15.17 -0.48
CA MET A 237 -10.95 14.48 -1.74
C MET A 237 -9.81 14.58 -2.76
N VAL A 238 -9.13 15.73 -2.85
CA VAL A 238 -7.95 15.90 -3.71
C VAL A 238 -6.84 14.93 -3.31
N ILE A 239 -6.59 14.76 -2.00
CA ILE A 239 -5.62 13.77 -1.50
C ILE A 239 -6.03 12.34 -1.89
N CYS A 240 -7.32 11.99 -1.78
CA CYS A 240 -7.83 10.70 -2.24
C CYS A 240 -7.58 10.47 -3.74
N VAL A 241 -7.87 11.48 -4.57
CA VAL A 241 -7.69 11.40 -6.02
C VAL A 241 -6.20 11.25 -6.36
N ALA A 242 -5.32 11.99 -5.71
CA ALA A 242 -3.87 11.85 -5.85
C ALA A 242 -3.39 10.42 -5.54
N LEU A 243 -3.89 9.82 -4.45
CA LEU A 243 -3.62 8.42 -4.09
C LEU A 243 -4.11 7.43 -5.16
N MET A 244 -5.33 7.63 -5.65
CA MET A 244 -5.93 6.77 -6.67
C MET A 244 -5.17 6.87 -8.00
N LEU A 245 -4.82 8.07 -8.45
CA LEU A 245 -4.02 8.29 -9.66
C LEU A 245 -2.63 7.65 -9.53
N SER A 246 -1.99 7.82 -8.37
CA SER A 246 -0.69 7.20 -8.12
C SER A 246 -0.75 5.68 -8.22
N ASN A 247 -1.74 5.06 -7.57
CA ASN A 247 -1.95 3.62 -7.63
C ASN A 247 -2.31 3.14 -9.04
N LEU A 248 -3.18 3.85 -9.76
CA LEU A 248 -3.59 3.45 -11.10
C LEU A 248 -2.40 3.33 -12.05
N LEU A 249 -1.52 4.33 -12.02
CA LEU A 249 -0.33 4.40 -12.88
C LEU A 249 0.79 3.45 -12.43
N PHE A 250 0.86 3.12 -11.14
CA PHE A 250 1.80 2.14 -10.64
C PHE A 250 1.36 0.69 -10.91
N SER A 251 0.05 0.45 -11.02
CA SER A 251 -0.53 -0.89 -11.16
C SER A 251 0.05 -1.75 -12.30
N PRO A 252 0.38 -1.24 -13.50
CA PRO A 252 0.95 -2.05 -14.57
C PRO A 252 2.35 -2.56 -14.22
N LEU A 253 3.15 -1.73 -13.52
CA LEU A 253 4.48 -2.11 -13.06
C LEU A 253 4.39 -3.18 -11.96
N VAL A 254 3.42 -3.06 -11.04
CA VAL A 254 3.16 -4.09 -10.03
C VAL A 254 2.82 -5.43 -10.67
N LYS A 255 1.89 -5.43 -11.64
CA LYS A 255 1.50 -6.65 -12.36
C LYS A 255 2.68 -7.29 -13.07
N LEU A 256 3.46 -6.50 -13.81
CA LEU A 256 4.68 -6.98 -14.45
C LEU A 256 5.67 -7.57 -13.45
N GLY A 257 5.77 -7.00 -12.25
CA GLY A 257 6.69 -7.46 -11.19
C GLY A 257 6.26 -8.76 -10.58
N VAL A 258 4.96 -8.89 -10.32
CA VAL A 258 4.36 -10.15 -9.89
C VAL A 258 4.59 -11.21 -10.96
N ASP A 259 4.23 -10.96 -12.22
CA ASP A 259 4.39 -11.92 -13.32
C ASP A 259 5.85 -12.36 -13.52
N LEU A 260 6.81 -11.43 -13.45
CA LEU A 260 8.24 -11.74 -13.54
C LEU A 260 8.71 -12.56 -12.34
N SER A 261 8.26 -12.23 -11.13
CA SER A 261 8.62 -12.96 -9.91
C SER A 261 8.02 -14.36 -9.88
N GLU A 262 6.80 -14.54 -10.39
CA GLU A 262 6.11 -15.82 -10.48
C GLU A 262 6.88 -16.81 -11.35
N ARG A 263 7.69 -16.34 -12.30
CA ARG A 263 8.56 -17.21 -13.10
C ARG A 263 9.59 -17.96 -12.26
N LEU A 264 10.00 -17.38 -11.14
CA LEU A 264 10.95 -17.94 -10.17
C LEU A 264 10.26 -18.58 -8.97
N HIS A 265 8.92 -18.69 -9.00
CA HIS A 265 8.17 -19.25 -7.88
C HIS A 265 8.61 -20.70 -7.61
N PRO A 266 8.93 -21.08 -6.36
CA PRO A 266 9.40 -22.44 -6.02
C PRO A 266 8.40 -23.55 -6.41
N LEU A 267 7.13 -23.17 -6.46
CA LEU A 267 5.93 -23.92 -6.89
C LEU A 267 5.94 -24.42 -8.35
N ARG A 268 6.58 -23.67 -9.26
CA ARG A 268 6.21 -23.64 -10.69
C ARG A 268 6.46 -24.95 -11.44
N ASN A 269 7.55 -25.64 -11.13
CA ASN A 269 7.99 -26.83 -11.86
C ASN A 269 7.71 -28.14 -11.10
N GLN A 270 6.84 -28.10 -10.09
CA GLN A 270 6.51 -29.29 -9.31
C GLN A 270 5.27 -29.96 -9.87
N PRO A 271 5.27 -31.29 -10.07
CA PRO A 271 4.04 -32.01 -10.33
C PRO A 271 3.07 -31.70 -9.19
N MET A 272 1.87 -31.31 -9.56
CA MET A 272 0.84 -30.94 -8.62
C MET A 272 0.49 -32.18 -7.78
N GLU A 273 0.96 -32.24 -6.54
CA GLU A 273 0.33 -33.13 -5.57
C GLU A 273 -1.14 -32.68 -5.44
N GLU A 274 -2.05 -33.59 -5.82
CA GLU A 274 -3.46 -33.48 -5.53
C GLU A 274 -3.63 -33.28 -4.02
N ALA A 275 -4.58 -32.43 -3.65
CA ALA A 275 -4.93 -32.29 -2.24
C ALA A 275 -5.24 -33.70 -1.71
N PRO A 276 -4.74 -34.11 -0.53
CA PRO A 276 -5.19 -35.35 0.08
C PRO A 276 -6.71 -35.24 0.15
N GLY A 277 -7.39 -36.16 -0.54
CA GLY A 277 -8.84 -36.22 -0.57
C GLY A 277 -9.33 -36.11 0.86
N GLY A 278 -10.26 -35.19 1.09
CA GLY A 278 -10.96 -35.14 2.37
C GLY A 278 -11.54 -36.53 2.60
N GLU A 279 -11.09 -37.19 3.67
CA GLU A 279 -11.86 -38.27 4.25
C GLU A 279 -13.27 -37.73 4.47
N ALA A 280 -14.20 -38.34 3.76
CA ALA A 280 -15.62 -38.15 3.98
C ALA A 280 -15.93 -38.70 5.37
N ASP A 281 -16.42 -37.83 6.24
CA ASP A 281 -17.28 -38.15 7.38
C ASP A 281 -18.43 -37.13 7.40
#